data_AF-A0AAD3HNX0-F1
#
_entry.id   AF-A0AAD3HNX0-F1
#
_cell.length_a   1.000
_cell.length_b   1.000
_cell.length_c   1.000
_cell.angle_alpha   90.00
_cell.angle_beta   90.00
_cell.angle_gamma   90.00
#
_symmetry.space_group_name_H-M   'P 1'
#
loop_
_entity.id
_entity.type
_entity.pdbx_description
1 polymer ?
#
loop_
_entity_poly.entity_id
_entity_poly.type
_entity_poly.pdbx_seq_one_letter_code
_entity_poly.pdbx_strand_id
1 'polypeptide(L)'
;MASAVVKALIAARQKCLSEDEAYWNPKPDFSRPISPRNEAAALSWLLDHQPVVCRGGPADVAELHSLCASYCTRLGAALPPEEQQVDGGEVHAAAGEAPSSAAAAPSPSSSGRSFEEASREAALLRWCVQRGLTGAASPALFGAGAHGDSSGTACGSGAPPPSAPYSSGPPPLRGLRADTPVSPGDVVLHVPQDLLISYDTAKQSDLGKVLCALPLGLSDDSIALIWSCVERREPEAEAAPFWAALPDRFAT
;
A
#
# COMPACT_ATOMS: atom_id res chain seq x y z
N MET A 1 -30.81 24.23 12.31
CA MET A 1 -31.04 23.33 11.14
C MET A 1 -29.68 23.00 10.55
N ALA A 2 -29.44 21.77 10.09
CA ALA A 2 -28.19 21.44 9.40
C ALA A 2 -28.07 22.22 8.08
N SER A 3 -26.86 22.68 7.76
CA SER A 3 -26.54 23.37 6.50
C SER A 3 -26.77 22.48 5.28
N ALA A 4 -26.80 23.07 4.09
CA ALA A 4 -26.93 22.31 2.85
C ALA A 4 -25.72 21.37 2.64
N VAL A 5 -24.52 21.83 2.97
CA VAL A 5 -23.27 21.06 2.87
C VAL A 5 -23.30 19.85 3.81
N VAL A 6 -23.71 20.03 5.07
CA VAL A 6 -23.82 18.92 6.03
C VAL A 6 -24.86 17.88 5.59
N LYS A 7 -26.01 18.32 5.04
CA LYS A 7 -27.00 17.38 4.47
C LYS A 7 -26.44 16.63 3.27
N ALA A 8 -25.67 17.30 2.41
CA ALA A 8 -25.00 16.66 1.29
C ALA A 8 -23.95 15.65 1.75
N LEU A 9 -23.20 15.94 2.83
CA LEU A 9 -22.24 15.00 3.42
C LEU A 9 -22.91 13.73 3.95
N ILE A 10 -24.04 13.86 4.64
CA ILE A 10 -24.83 12.71 5.13
C ILE A 10 -25.25 11.83 3.94
N ALA A 11 -25.77 12.44 2.86
CA ALA A 11 -26.16 11.71 1.66
C ALA A 11 -24.95 11.08 0.94
N ALA A 12 -23.81 11.78 0.89
CA ALA A 12 -22.58 11.27 0.30
C ALA A 12 -22.04 10.06 1.07
N ARG A 13 -22.03 10.08 2.41
CA ARG A 13 -21.67 8.92 3.24
C ARG A 13 -22.54 7.71 2.97
N GLN A 14 -23.85 7.92 2.85
CA GLN A 14 -24.79 6.86 2.49
C GLN A 14 -24.50 6.29 1.10
N LYS A 15 -24.15 7.15 0.14
CA LYS A 15 -23.82 6.73 -1.23
C LYS A 15 -22.49 5.97 -1.31
N CYS A 16 -21.50 6.37 -0.51
CA CYS A 16 -20.16 5.78 -0.49
C CYS A 16 -20.04 4.61 0.49
N LEU A 17 -21.14 4.06 1.00
CA LEU A 17 -21.14 2.94 1.91
C LEU A 17 -20.81 1.64 1.16
N SER A 18 -19.76 0.94 1.58
CA SER A 18 -19.41 -0.38 1.03
C SER A 18 -20.35 -1.48 1.54
N GLU A 19 -20.38 -2.62 0.82
CA GLU A 19 -21.16 -3.79 1.24
C GLU A 19 -20.69 -4.32 2.60
N ASP A 20 -19.38 -4.36 2.83
CA ASP A 20 -18.78 -4.78 4.09
C ASP A 20 -19.17 -3.85 5.24
N GLU A 21 -19.12 -2.52 5.05
CA GLU A 21 -19.56 -1.56 6.07
C GLU A 21 -21.05 -1.70 6.38
N ALA A 22 -21.88 -1.92 5.35
CA ALA A 22 -23.31 -2.15 5.52
C ALA A 22 -23.61 -3.46 6.25
N TYR A 23 -22.80 -4.50 6.02
CA TYR A 23 -22.89 -5.78 6.70
C TYR A 23 -22.58 -5.65 8.20
N TRP A 24 -21.49 -4.97 8.55
CA TRP A 24 -21.05 -4.80 9.94
C TRP A 24 -21.86 -3.75 10.71
N ASN A 25 -22.46 -2.78 10.03
CA ASN A 25 -23.30 -1.75 10.63
C ASN A 25 -24.64 -1.61 9.90
N PRO A 26 -25.65 -2.43 10.23
CA PRO A 26 -26.91 -2.50 9.49
C PRO A 26 -27.83 -1.28 9.67
N LYS A 27 -27.54 -0.41 10.66
CA LYS A 27 -28.26 0.85 10.90
C LYS A 27 -27.26 1.97 11.18
N PRO A 28 -26.46 2.36 10.19
CA PRO A 28 -25.39 3.33 10.38
C PRO A 28 -25.97 4.72 10.65
N ASP A 29 -25.37 5.43 11.60
CA ASP A 29 -25.65 6.85 11.83
C ASP A 29 -24.79 7.71 10.90
N PHE A 30 -25.33 8.04 9.72
CA PHE A 30 -24.66 8.87 8.72
C PHE A 30 -24.38 10.31 9.16
N SER A 31 -24.90 10.75 10.31
CA SER A 31 -24.52 12.05 10.87
C SER A 31 -23.06 12.09 11.33
N ARG A 32 -22.45 10.92 11.56
CA ARG A 32 -21.04 10.75 11.94
C ARG A 32 -20.25 10.01 10.86
N PRO A 33 -18.91 10.16 10.83
CA PRO A 33 -18.06 9.31 10.00
C PRO A 33 -18.28 7.83 10.35
N ILE A 34 -18.46 6.99 9.35
CA ILE A 34 -18.63 5.53 9.53
C ILE A 34 -17.25 4.87 9.61
N SER A 35 -16.39 5.20 8.66
CA SER A 35 -14.99 4.78 8.61
C SER A 35 -14.14 5.89 8.01
N PRO A 36 -12.81 5.86 8.19
CA PRO A 36 -11.90 6.78 7.51
C PRO A 36 -12.06 6.78 5.97
N ARG A 37 -12.30 5.61 5.39
CA ARG A 37 -12.45 5.42 3.94
C ARG A 37 -13.77 5.99 3.44
N ASN A 38 -14.88 5.65 4.07
CA ASN A 38 -16.20 6.19 3.73
C ASN A 38 -16.23 7.72 3.87
N GLU A 39 -15.62 8.27 4.92
CA GLU A 39 -15.53 9.72 5.11
C GLU A 39 -14.70 10.39 4.01
N ALA A 40 -13.56 9.80 3.63
CA ALA A 40 -12.72 10.33 2.54
C ALA A 40 -13.45 10.28 1.20
N ALA A 41 -14.09 9.15 0.88
CA ALA A 41 -14.88 8.98 -0.34
C ALA A 41 -16.07 9.96 -0.40
N ALA A 42 -16.76 10.17 0.71
CA ALA A 42 -17.86 11.12 0.79
C ALA A 42 -17.39 12.58 0.56
N LEU A 43 -16.27 12.99 1.18
CA LEU A 43 -15.70 14.33 0.99
C LEU A 43 -15.16 14.51 -0.43
N SER A 44 -14.45 13.51 -0.97
CA SER A 44 -14.01 13.45 -2.36
C SER A 44 -15.17 13.65 -3.33
N TRP A 45 -16.27 12.93 -3.12
CA TRP A 45 -17.48 13.06 -3.94
C TRP A 45 -18.05 14.48 -3.88
N LEU A 46 -18.07 15.12 -2.70
CA LEU A 46 -18.53 16.51 -2.57
C LEU A 46 -17.59 17.50 -3.28
N LEU A 47 -16.27 17.29 -3.24
CA LEU A 47 -15.30 18.13 -3.95
C LEU A 47 -15.51 18.04 -5.47
N ASP A 48 -15.71 16.84 -6.01
CA ASP A 48 -16.01 16.65 -7.44
C ASP A 48 -17.34 17.30 -7.87
N HIS A 49 -18.29 17.46 -6.93
CA HIS A 49 -19.62 18.02 -7.18
C HIS A 49 -19.82 19.40 -6.53
N GLN A 50 -18.73 20.08 -6.18
CA GLN A 50 -18.75 21.37 -5.47
C GLN A 50 -19.66 22.42 -6.13
N PRO A 51 -19.70 22.58 -7.47
CA PRO A 51 -20.60 23.56 -8.10
C PRO A 51 -22.08 23.30 -7.81
N VAL A 52 -22.47 22.03 -7.67
CA VAL A 52 -23.85 21.61 -7.40
C VAL A 52 -24.16 21.71 -5.90
N VAL A 53 -23.25 21.26 -5.06
CA VAL A 53 -23.42 21.21 -3.59
C VAL A 53 -23.43 22.62 -3.00
N CYS A 54 -22.46 23.44 -3.37
CA CYS A 54 -22.27 24.78 -2.79
C CYS A 54 -23.07 25.86 -3.52
N ARG A 55 -23.74 25.55 -4.65
CA ARG A 55 -24.52 26.50 -5.48
C ARG A 55 -23.77 27.81 -5.82
N GLY A 56 -22.44 27.78 -5.83
CA GLY A 56 -21.57 28.95 -6.01
C GLY A 56 -21.45 29.90 -4.82
N GLY A 57 -22.02 29.57 -3.66
CA GLY A 57 -21.91 30.38 -2.45
C GLY A 57 -20.54 30.26 -1.78
N PRO A 58 -19.78 31.35 -1.55
CA PRO A 58 -18.46 31.29 -0.93
C PRO A 58 -18.51 30.73 0.50
N ALA A 59 -19.62 30.93 1.22
CA ALA A 59 -19.82 30.38 2.56
C ALA A 59 -19.93 28.84 2.54
N ASP A 60 -20.68 28.27 1.59
CA ASP A 60 -20.82 26.81 1.46
C ASP A 60 -19.51 26.16 1.00
N VAL A 61 -18.73 26.86 0.15
CA VAL A 61 -17.38 26.42 -0.23
C VAL A 61 -16.44 26.42 0.98
N ALA A 62 -16.43 27.50 1.76
CA ALA A 62 -15.62 27.57 2.98
C ALA A 62 -16.03 26.48 4.00
N GLU A 63 -17.33 26.18 4.12
CA GLU A 63 -17.82 25.10 4.96
C GLU A 63 -17.32 23.72 4.48
N LEU A 64 -17.35 23.44 3.17
CA LEU A 64 -16.81 22.20 2.60
C LEU A 64 -15.30 22.06 2.86
N HIS A 65 -14.52 23.13 2.67
CA HIS A 65 -13.09 23.12 3.00
C HIS A 65 -12.85 22.97 4.50
N SER A 66 -13.67 23.57 5.37
CA SER A 66 -13.62 23.37 6.82
C SER A 66 -13.91 21.92 7.21
N LEU A 67 -14.83 21.24 6.50
CA LEU A 67 -15.06 19.81 6.68
C LEU A 67 -13.86 18.98 6.21
N CYS A 68 -13.18 19.34 5.13
CA CYS A 68 -11.94 18.68 4.75
C CYS A 68 -10.85 18.90 5.83
N ALA A 69 -10.65 20.14 6.26
CA ALA A 69 -9.64 20.51 7.27
C ALA A 69 -9.80 19.76 8.60
N SER A 70 -11.05 19.49 9.01
CA SER A 70 -11.35 18.76 10.25
C SER A 70 -11.48 17.24 10.07
N TYR A 71 -11.13 16.69 8.90
CA TYR A 71 -11.20 15.25 8.60
C TYR A 71 -10.47 14.40 9.65
N CYS A 72 -9.18 14.70 9.90
CA CYS A 72 -8.37 13.93 10.86
C CYS A 72 -8.96 13.99 12.28
N THR A 73 -9.38 15.18 12.73
CA THR A 73 -9.99 15.38 14.06
C THR A 73 -11.30 14.61 14.21
N ARG A 74 -12.15 14.59 13.16
CA ARG A 74 -13.43 13.85 13.19
C ARG A 74 -13.25 12.34 13.26
N LEU A 75 -12.14 11.82 12.75
CA LEU A 75 -11.79 10.40 12.85
C LEU A 75 -11.10 10.03 14.16
N GLY A 76 -10.96 10.98 15.09
CA GLY A 76 -10.32 10.76 16.38
C GLY A 76 -8.79 10.65 16.29
N ALA A 77 -8.17 11.11 15.19
CA ALA A 77 -6.73 11.29 15.18
C ALA A 77 -6.38 12.37 16.21
N ALA A 78 -5.40 12.07 17.08
CA ALA A 78 -4.88 13.04 18.03
C ALA A 78 -4.44 14.30 17.26
N LEU A 79 -4.85 15.47 17.74
CA LEU A 79 -4.39 16.75 17.19
C LEU A 79 -2.85 16.78 17.20
N PRO A 80 -2.19 17.31 16.15
CA PRO A 80 -0.75 17.43 16.14
C PRO A 80 -0.27 18.27 17.34
N PRO A 81 0.91 17.95 17.89
CA PRO A 81 1.39 18.45 19.17
C PRO A 81 1.82 19.93 19.17
N GLU A 82 1.32 20.77 18.27
CA GLU A 82 1.55 22.23 18.37
C GLU A 82 0.85 22.85 19.59
N GLU A 83 -0.01 22.10 20.30
CA GLU A 83 -0.55 22.44 21.62
C GLU A 83 0.05 21.61 22.79
N GLN A 84 1.09 20.80 22.56
CA GLN A 84 1.74 20.02 23.61
C GLN A 84 3.22 20.39 23.71
N GLN A 85 3.47 21.45 24.48
CA GLN A 85 4.79 21.86 24.94
C GLN A 85 5.34 20.88 26.00
N VAL A 86 6.59 20.44 25.76
CA VAL A 86 7.67 20.01 26.68
C VAL A 86 7.48 18.76 27.56
N ASP A 87 8.24 17.70 27.24
CA ASP A 87 9.36 17.11 28.03
C ASP A 87 9.76 15.80 27.30
N GLY A 88 10.99 15.53 26.84
CA GLY A 88 12.25 15.54 27.58
C GLY A 88 12.73 14.08 27.71
N GLY A 89 13.80 13.68 27.00
CA GLY A 89 14.48 12.39 27.25
C GLY A 89 15.26 11.76 26.10
N GLU A 90 16.51 12.21 25.91
CA GLU A 90 17.58 11.44 25.24
C GLU A 90 18.08 10.29 26.15
N VAL A 91 18.45 9.13 25.59
CA VAL A 91 19.63 8.35 26.05
C VAL A 91 20.25 7.54 24.91
N HIS A 92 21.59 7.55 24.91
CA HIS A 92 22.61 7.01 24.00
C HIS A 92 22.92 5.49 24.08
N ALA A 93 23.64 5.03 23.04
CA ALA A 93 24.70 4.00 22.98
C ALA A 93 24.28 2.50 22.97
N ALA A 94 25.01 1.51 22.41
CA ALA A 94 26.40 1.41 21.91
C ALA A 94 26.54 0.28 20.88
N ALA A 95 27.66 0.30 20.16
CA ALA A 95 28.13 -0.66 19.16
C ALA A 95 28.54 -2.04 19.73
N GLY A 96 28.53 -3.05 18.86
CA GLY A 96 29.15 -4.36 19.07
C GLY A 96 29.59 -4.96 17.73
N GLU A 97 30.89 -5.20 17.60
CA GLU A 97 31.62 -5.59 16.39
C GLU A 97 31.96 -7.10 16.36
N ALA A 98 32.00 -7.67 15.14
CA ALA A 98 32.70 -8.89 14.68
C ALA A 98 32.18 -10.31 15.12
N PRO A 99 32.47 -11.42 14.38
CA PRO A 99 33.37 -11.56 13.23
C PRO A 99 32.79 -12.21 11.95
N SER A 100 33.55 -11.98 10.88
CA SER A 100 33.46 -12.55 9.53
C SER A 100 33.72 -14.06 9.52
N SER A 101 32.81 -14.84 8.92
CA SER A 101 33.09 -16.19 8.42
C SER A 101 32.83 -16.25 6.91
N ALA A 102 33.89 -16.60 6.18
CA ALA A 102 33.85 -16.78 4.73
C ALA A 102 33.12 -18.08 4.41
N ALA A 103 31.91 -17.97 3.86
CA ALA A 103 31.16 -19.08 3.30
C ALA A 103 31.43 -19.17 1.79
N ALA A 104 31.83 -20.35 1.33
CA ALA A 104 32.11 -20.67 -0.05
C ALA A 104 30.91 -20.39 -0.95
N ALA A 105 31.16 -19.73 -2.08
CA ALA A 105 30.14 -19.34 -3.06
C ALA A 105 29.45 -20.58 -3.65
N PRO A 106 28.12 -20.74 -3.49
CA PRO A 106 27.38 -21.71 -4.28
C PRO A 106 27.27 -21.18 -5.72
N SER A 107 27.60 -22.03 -6.68
CA SER A 107 27.43 -21.74 -8.11
C SER A 107 25.98 -21.30 -8.39
N PRO A 108 25.74 -20.08 -8.89
CA PRO A 108 24.39 -19.62 -9.18
C PRO A 108 23.85 -20.39 -10.38
N SER A 109 22.94 -21.34 -10.13
CA SER A 109 22.09 -21.86 -11.19
C SER A 109 21.17 -20.72 -11.62
N SER A 110 21.55 -20.03 -12.69
CA SER A 110 20.95 -18.77 -13.17
C SER A 110 19.56 -18.94 -13.81
N SER A 111 19.06 -20.17 -13.85
CA SER A 111 17.73 -20.52 -14.33
C SER A 111 16.70 -20.15 -13.26
N GLY A 112 16.36 -18.86 -13.13
CA GLY A 112 15.40 -18.36 -12.15
C GLY A 112 14.14 -19.23 -12.08
N ARG A 113 13.66 -19.49 -10.85
CA ARG A 113 12.49 -20.34 -10.61
C ARG A 113 11.21 -19.57 -10.92
N SER A 114 10.23 -20.25 -11.52
CA SER A 114 8.88 -19.71 -11.69
C SER A 114 8.17 -19.57 -10.34
N PHE A 115 7.20 -18.67 -10.27
CA PHE A 115 6.36 -18.51 -9.09
C PHE A 115 5.39 -19.68 -8.91
N GLU A 116 5.07 -20.00 -7.66
CA GLU A 116 3.97 -20.89 -7.33
C GLU A 116 2.62 -20.21 -7.65
N GLU A 117 1.62 -20.95 -8.10
CA GLU A 117 0.34 -20.38 -8.57
C GLU A 117 -0.43 -19.59 -7.51
N ALA A 118 -0.28 -19.97 -6.24
CA ALA A 118 -0.89 -19.33 -5.08
C ALA A 118 -0.04 -18.18 -4.49
N SER A 119 1.14 -17.90 -5.06
CA SER A 119 2.03 -16.86 -4.57
C SER A 119 1.51 -15.44 -4.84
N ARG A 120 1.98 -14.47 -4.06
CA ARG A 120 1.61 -13.05 -4.23
C ARG A 120 2.11 -12.51 -5.58
N GLU A 121 3.22 -13.04 -6.06
CA GLU A 121 3.84 -12.65 -7.31
C GLU A 121 3.07 -13.20 -8.52
N ALA A 122 2.54 -14.42 -8.44
CA ALA A 122 1.61 -14.95 -9.43
C ALA A 122 0.30 -14.14 -9.47
N ALA A 123 -0.20 -13.69 -8.31
CA ALA A 123 -1.36 -12.79 -8.25
C ALA A 123 -1.08 -11.43 -8.91
N LEU A 124 0.09 -10.82 -8.65
CA LEU A 124 0.52 -9.61 -9.33
C LEU A 124 0.60 -9.80 -10.84
N LEU A 125 1.22 -10.88 -11.33
CA LEU A 125 1.32 -11.14 -12.76
C LEU A 125 -0.05 -11.28 -13.43
N ARG A 126 -0.99 -12.02 -12.81
CA ARG A 126 -2.36 -12.14 -13.30
C ARG A 126 -3.05 -10.77 -13.40
N TRP A 127 -2.93 -9.96 -12.35
CA TRP A 127 -3.50 -8.59 -12.32
C TRP A 127 -2.92 -7.71 -13.42
N CYS A 128 -1.59 -7.71 -13.61
CA CYS A 128 -0.94 -6.95 -14.67
C CYS A 128 -1.36 -7.41 -16.08
N VAL A 129 -1.39 -8.72 -16.34
CA VAL A 129 -1.76 -9.29 -17.65
C VAL A 129 -3.22 -8.98 -17.99
N GLN A 130 -4.12 -9.07 -17.01
CA GLN A 130 -5.53 -8.68 -17.18
C GLN A 130 -5.70 -7.20 -17.60
N ARG A 131 -4.73 -6.35 -17.25
CA ARG A 131 -4.67 -4.93 -17.62
C ARG A 131 -3.79 -4.64 -18.83
N GLY A 132 -3.37 -5.67 -19.57
CA GLY A 132 -2.65 -5.50 -20.83
C GLY A 132 -1.13 -5.37 -20.70
N LEU A 133 -0.53 -5.75 -19.56
CA LEU A 133 0.92 -5.97 -19.50
C LEU A 133 1.31 -7.05 -20.51
N THR A 134 2.27 -6.74 -21.37
CA THR A 134 2.83 -7.68 -22.34
C THR A 134 4.35 -7.64 -22.31
N GLY A 135 5.01 -8.74 -22.65
CA GLY A 135 6.46 -8.82 -22.64
C GLY A 135 7.00 -10.16 -23.11
N ALA A 136 8.31 -10.19 -23.35
CA ALA A 136 9.08 -11.37 -23.76
C ALA A 136 9.85 -12.03 -22.59
N ALA A 137 9.58 -11.58 -21.36
CA ALA A 137 10.20 -12.09 -20.14
C ALA A 137 9.14 -12.52 -19.12
N SER A 138 9.43 -13.64 -18.46
CA SER A 138 8.66 -14.13 -17.33
C SER A 138 9.27 -13.64 -16.02
N PRO A 139 8.43 -13.28 -15.05
CA PRO A 139 8.91 -13.07 -13.69
C PRO A 139 9.59 -14.30 -13.11
N ALA A 140 10.66 -14.09 -12.35
CA ALA A 140 11.46 -15.14 -11.77
C ALA A 140 12.06 -14.75 -10.41
N LEU A 141 12.32 -15.77 -9.58
CA LEU A 141 13.08 -15.64 -8.35
C LEU A 141 14.56 -16.02 -8.57
N PHE A 142 15.45 -15.22 -8.01
CA PHE A 142 16.90 -15.34 -8.10
C PHE A 142 17.52 -15.42 -6.70
N GLY A 143 18.38 -16.41 -6.45
CA GLY A 143 19.08 -16.59 -5.18
C GLY A 143 18.21 -17.10 -4.01
N ALA A 144 18.79 -17.49 -2.88
CA ALA A 144 20.11 -18.08 -2.67
C ALA A 144 19.94 -19.62 -2.66
N GLY A 145 20.92 -20.35 -3.18
CA GLY A 145 20.90 -21.81 -3.22
C GLY A 145 20.53 -22.42 -1.87
N ALA A 146 19.86 -23.56 -1.94
CA ALA A 146 19.57 -24.46 -0.84
C ALA A 146 20.63 -24.34 0.28
N HIS A 147 20.19 -24.17 1.53
CA HIS A 147 20.93 -24.82 2.60
C HIS A 147 21.06 -26.28 2.16
N GLY A 148 22.30 -26.67 1.84
CA GLY A 148 22.57 -27.93 1.18
C GLY A 148 21.90 -29.07 1.90
N ASP A 149 21.41 -30.01 1.10
CA ASP A 149 21.17 -31.37 1.53
C ASP A 149 22.35 -31.83 2.40
N SER A 150 22.11 -32.00 3.69
CA SER A 150 22.80 -33.04 4.43
C SER A 150 22.30 -34.38 3.90
N SER A 151 22.81 -34.77 2.73
CA SER A 151 23.00 -36.17 2.35
C SER A 151 24.07 -36.75 3.28
N GLY A 152 23.69 -36.93 4.53
CA GLY A 152 24.47 -37.56 5.59
C GLY A 152 23.62 -38.69 6.16
N THR A 153 23.83 -39.88 5.62
CA THR A 153 23.37 -41.15 6.17
C THR A 153 23.69 -41.22 7.67
N ALA A 154 22.69 -41.12 8.54
CA ALA A 154 22.76 -41.62 9.90
C ALA A 154 21.37 -41.96 10.40
N CYS A 155 21.13 -43.26 10.55
CA CYS A 155 19.97 -43.85 11.19
C CYS A 155 19.77 -43.25 12.59
N GLY A 156 18.61 -42.64 12.85
CA GLY A 156 18.26 -42.13 14.17
C GLY A 156 16.79 -41.75 14.23
N SER A 157 15.95 -42.66 14.71
CA SER A 157 14.55 -42.42 15.05
C SER A 157 14.46 -41.42 16.21
N GLY A 158 14.25 -40.15 15.90
CA GLY A 158 13.93 -39.09 16.85
C GLY A 158 12.86 -38.19 16.26
N ALA A 159 11.72 -38.08 16.94
CA ALA A 159 10.58 -37.30 16.50
C ALA A 159 10.96 -35.83 16.23
N PRO A 160 10.43 -35.19 15.16
CA PRO A 160 10.72 -33.79 14.89
C PRO A 160 10.05 -32.88 15.94
N PRO A 161 10.75 -31.82 16.43
CA PRO A 161 10.13 -30.83 17.29
C PRO A 161 9.14 -29.96 16.49
N PRO A 162 8.02 -29.55 17.10
CA PRO A 162 7.07 -28.66 16.45
C PRO A 162 7.57 -27.20 16.53
N SER A 163 7.45 -26.46 15.43
CA SER A 163 7.39 -24.98 15.37
C SER A 163 8.72 -24.22 15.59
N ALA A 164 9.54 -24.10 14.54
CA ALA A 164 10.47 -22.98 14.39
C ALA A 164 10.07 -22.19 13.13
N PRO A 165 9.37 -21.04 13.25
CA PRO A 165 8.83 -20.33 12.10
C PRO A 165 9.77 -19.20 11.65
N TYR A 166 11.07 -19.45 11.44
CA TYR A 166 11.95 -18.43 10.86
C TYR A 166 13.01 -19.10 9.98
N SER A 167 12.72 -19.18 8.68
CA SER A 167 13.77 -19.29 7.67
C SER A 167 14.60 -18.00 7.75
N SER A 168 15.80 -18.09 8.32
CA SER A 168 16.69 -16.95 8.62
C SER A 168 17.49 -16.47 7.41
N GLY A 169 17.17 -16.96 6.22
CA GLY A 169 17.82 -16.52 4.98
C GLY A 169 17.30 -15.18 4.49
N PRO A 170 18.12 -14.38 3.78
CA PRO A 170 17.62 -13.23 3.06
C PRO A 170 16.53 -13.68 2.07
N PRO A 171 15.45 -12.89 1.88
CA PRO A 171 14.41 -13.24 0.93
C PRO A 171 15.00 -13.39 -0.47
N PRO A 172 14.45 -14.31 -1.30
CA PRO A 172 14.91 -14.47 -2.67
C PRO A 172 14.75 -13.15 -3.44
N LEU A 173 15.74 -12.83 -4.26
CA LEU A 173 15.68 -11.65 -5.13
C LEU A 173 14.62 -11.89 -6.20
N ARG A 174 13.87 -10.84 -6.53
CA ARG A 174 12.84 -10.89 -7.57
C ARG A 174 13.39 -10.23 -8.82
N GLY A 175 13.07 -10.77 -10.00
CA GLY A 175 13.46 -10.16 -11.26
C GLY A 175 12.67 -10.71 -12.45
N LEU A 176 13.15 -10.39 -13.65
CA LEU A 176 12.62 -10.91 -14.90
C LEU A 176 13.65 -11.82 -15.55
N ARG A 177 13.19 -12.94 -16.10
CA ARG A 177 13.97 -13.88 -16.89
C ARG A 177 13.46 -13.84 -18.33
N ALA A 178 14.36 -13.65 -19.27
CA ALA A 178 14.02 -13.76 -20.69
C ALA A 178 13.62 -15.21 -21.01
N ASP A 179 12.46 -15.40 -21.65
CA ASP A 179 12.03 -16.74 -22.09
C ASP A 179 12.53 -17.08 -23.50
N THR A 180 12.98 -16.06 -24.23
CA THR A 180 13.61 -16.16 -25.55
C THR A 180 14.88 -15.31 -25.58
N PRO A 181 15.82 -15.56 -26.51
CA PRO A 181 16.99 -14.68 -26.67
C PRO A 181 16.55 -13.23 -26.95
N VAL A 182 17.12 -12.29 -26.18
CA VAL A 182 16.85 -10.84 -26.30
C VAL A 182 18.10 -10.15 -26.83
N SER A 183 17.95 -9.32 -27.85
CA SER A 183 19.02 -8.51 -28.45
C SER A 183 19.01 -7.08 -27.90
N PRO A 184 20.12 -6.34 -27.96
CA PRO A 184 20.14 -4.92 -27.64
C PRO A 184 19.14 -4.14 -28.49
N GLY A 185 18.28 -3.35 -27.83
CA GLY A 185 17.21 -2.58 -28.49
C GLY A 185 15.84 -3.27 -28.50
N ASP A 186 15.77 -4.55 -28.14
CA ASP A 186 14.48 -5.25 -28.02
C ASP A 186 13.67 -4.75 -26.82
N VAL A 187 12.35 -4.66 -27.01
CA VAL A 187 11.42 -4.32 -25.94
C VAL A 187 11.10 -5.57 -25.13
N VAL A 188 11.59 -5.64 -23.90
CA VAL A 188 11.41 -6.79 -23.01
C VAL A 188 10.05 -6.78 -22.32
N LEU A 189 9.53 -5.59 -22.01
CA LEU A 189 8.28 -5.39 -21.28
C LEU A 189 7.60 -4.11 -21.75
N HIS A 190 6.31 -4.18 -22.00
CA HIS A 190 5.45 -3.03 -22.25
C HIS A 190 4.46 -2.88 -21.10
N VAL A 191 4.54 -1.77 -20.38
CA VAL A 191 3.69 -1.47 -19.21
C VAL A 191 2.66 -0.41 -19.61
N PRO A 192 1.37 -0.75 -19.64
CA PRO A 192 0.28 0.21 -19.78
C PRO A 192 0.32 1.33 -18.73
N GLN A 193 -0.07 2.55 -19.12
CA GLN A 193 0.01 3.73 -18.26
C GLN A 193 -0.91 3.63 -17.03
N ASP A 194 -2.04 2.95 -17.15
CA ASP A 194 -3.00 2.69 -16.06
C ASP A 194 -2.47 1.73 -14.98
N LEU A 195 -1.38 1.01 -15.25
CA LEU A 195 -0.65 0.24 -14.24
C LEU A 195 0.36 1.09 -13.45
N LEU A 196 0.61 2.33 -13.86
CA LEU A 196 1.56 3.19 -13.19
C LEU A 196 0.95 3.84 -11.95
N ILE A 197 1.66 3.70 -10.83
CA ILE A 197 1.38 4.43 -9.60
C ILE A 197 2.23 5.70 -9.63
N SER A 198 1.58 6.85 -9.80
CA SER A 198 2.21 8.16 -9.91
C SER A 198 1.70 9.13 -8.84
N TYR A 199 2.32 10.31 -8.73
CA TYR A 199 1.79 11.39 -7.88
C TYR A 199 0.37 11.78 -8.28
N ASP A 200 0.06 11.77 -9.58
CA ASP A 200 -1.30 12.08 -10.04
C ASP A 200 -2.28 10.98 -9.65
N THR A 201 -1.89 9.71 -9.70
CA THR A 201 -2.69 8.59 -9.17
C THR A 201 -3.03 8.82 -7.69
N ALA A 202 -2.03 9.20 -6.88
CA ALA A 202 -2.24 9.49 -5.47
C ALA A 202 -3.17 10.69 -5.26
N LYS A 203 -2.95 11.82 -5.95
CA LYS A 203 -3.75 13.05 -5.82
C LYS A 203 -5.20 12.88 -6.27
N GLN A 204 -5.44 12.05 -7.29
CA GLN A 204 -6.78 11.81 -7.83
C GLN A 204 -7.57 10.76 -7.03
N SER A 205 -6.92 10.03 -6.12
CA SER A 205 -7.63 9.15 -5.18
C SER A 205 -8.53 9.93 -4.22
N ASP A 206 -9.50 9.25 -3.62
CA ASP A 206 -10.41 9.87 -2.64
C ASP A 206 -9.66 10.51 -1.47
N LEU A 207 -8.69 9.80 -0.92
CA LEU A 207 -7.84 10.32 0.15
C LEU A 207 -6.96 11.47 -0.36
N GLY A 208 -6.37 11.33 -1.55
CA GLY A 208 -5.52 12.36 -2.15
C GLY A 208 -6.22 13.70 -2.33
N LYS A 209 -7.45 13.69 -2.82
CA LYS A 209 -8.27 14.90 -2.97
C LYS A 209 -8.54 15.57 -1.64
N VAL A 210 -8.84 14.79 -0.60
CA VAL A 210 -9.02 15.31 0.76
C VAL A 210 -7.72 15.93 1.28
N LEU A 211 -6.58 15.24 1.12
CA LEU A 211 -5.26 15.73 1.54
C LEU A 211 -4.86 17.03 0.81
N CYS A 212 -5.14 17.13 -0.50
CA CYS A 212 -4.90 18.35 -1.29
C CYS A 212 -5.76 19.52 -0.81
N ALA A 213 -6.95 19.26 -0.28
CA ALA A 213 -7.85 20.28 0.23
C ALA A 213 -7.50 20.75 1.65
N LEU A 214 -6.59 20.06 2.36
CA LEU A 214 -6.14 20.47 3.69
C LEU A 214 -5.24 21.72 3.59
N PRO A 215 -5.38 22.69 4.51
CA PRO A 215 -4.56 23.90 4.55
C PRO A 215 -3.15 23.64 5.14
N LEU A 216 -2.59 22.45 4.92
CA LEU A 216 -1.29 22.02 5.46
C LEU A 216 -0.14 22.25 4.48
N GLY A 217 -0.44 22.57 3.22
CA GLY A 217 0.60 22.76 2.20
C GLY A 217 1.42 21.51 1.94
N LEU A 218 0.79 20.33 1.99
CA LEU A 218 1.48 19.05 1.75
C LEU A 218 2.05 19.00 0.34
N SER A 219 3.31 18.58 0.22
CA SER A 219 3.94 18.31 -1.06
C SER A 219 3.36 17.06 -1.72
N ASP A 220 3.53 16.92 -3.04
CA ASP A 220 3.15 15.71 -3.80
C ASP A 220 3.78 14.43 -3.21
N ASP A 221 5.03 14.52 -2.73
CA ASP A 221 5.73 13.43 -2.04
C ASP A 221 5.02 13.03 -0.74
N SER A 222 4.64 14.02 0.07
CA SER A 222 3.93 13.76 1.34
C SER A 222 2.57 13.12 1.10
N ILE A 223 1.84 13.57 0.07
CA ILE A 223 0.54 13.02 -0.31
C ILE A 223 0.71 11.57 -0.77
N ALA A 224 1.65 11.30 -1.69
CA ALA A 224 1.91 9.95 -2.18
C ALA A 224 2.36 9.00 -1.06
N LEU A 225 3.19 9.47 -0.12
CA LEU A 225 3.62 8.70 1.03
C LEU A 225 2.41 8.29 1.90
N ILE A 226 1.59 9.26 2.34
CA ILE A 226 0.43 9.01 3.19
C ILE A 226 -0.56 8.08 2.48
N TRP A 227 -0.86 8.36 1.20
CA TRP A 227 -1.74 7.54 0.38
C TRP A 227 -1.24 6.10 0.28
N SER A 228 0.04 5.89 -0.04
CA SER A 228 0.62 4.53 -0.16
C SER A 228 0.56 3.75 1.16
N CYS A 229 0.72 4.42 2.32
CA CYS A 229 0.58 3.79 3.63
C CYS A 229 -0.84 3.27 3.89
N VAL A 230 -1.86 3.98 3.40
CA VAL A 230 -3.27 3.60 3.55
C VAL A 230 -3.61 2.49 2.55
N GLU A 231 -3.32 2.69 1.26
CA GLU A 231 -3.61 1.71 0.20
C GLU A 231 -2.94 0.35 0.45
N ARG A 232 -1.71 0.34 0.99
CA ARG A 232 -1.00 -0.90 1.31
C ARG A 232 -1.72 -1.77 2.35
N ARG A 233 -2.60 -1.18 3.17
CA ARG A 233 -3.37 -1.88 4.21
C ARG A 233 -4.80 -2.20 3.80
N GLU A 234 -5.24 -1.69 2.65
CA GLU A 234 -6.61 -1.83 2.16
C GLU A 234 -6.70 -3.07 1.24
N PRO A 235 -7.31 -4.18 1.68
CA PRO A 235 -7.41 -5.40 0.86
C PRO A 235 -8.24 -5.21 -0.41
N GLU A 236 -9.15 -4.23 -0.42
CA GLU A 236 -9.99 -3.92 -1.59
C GLU A 236 -9.37 -2.88 -2.53
N ALA A 237 -8.17 -2.39 -2.24
CA ALA A 237 -7.50 -1.41 -3.09
C ALA A 237 -7.33 -1.96 -4.50
N GLU A 238 -7.53 -1.10 -5.50
CA GLU A 238 -7.42 -1.49 -6.91
C GLU A 238 -6.04 -2.10 -7.24
N ALA A 239 -5.00 -1.57 -6.59
CA ALA A 239 -3.61 -2.03 -6.68
C ALA A 239 -3.19 -2.97 -5.53
N ALA A 240 -4.12 -3.59 -4.79
CA ALA A 240 -3.80 -4.50 -3.70
C ALA A 240 -2.80 -5.63 -4.11
N PRO A 241 -2.90 -6.25 -5.30
CA PRO A 241 -1.91 -7.25 -5.73
C PRO A 241 -0.49 -6.69 -5.87
N PHE A 242 -0.35 -5.43 -6.29
CA PHE A 242 0.94 -4.74 -6.35
C PHE A 242 1.51 -4.53 -4.95
N TRP A 243 0.72 -3.97 -4.02
CA TRP A 243 1.17 -3.71 -2.66
C TRP A 243 1.55 -4.98 -1.90
N ALA A 244 0.80 -6.07 -2.09
CA ALA A 244 1.07 -7.35 -1.47
C ALA A 244 2.38 -8.00 -1.96
N ALA A 245 2.77 -7.71 -3.21
CA ALA A 245 3.97 -8.23 -3.84
C ALA A 245 5.22 -7.36 -3.60
N LEU A 246 5.12 -6.23 -2.90
CA LEU A 246 6.30 -5.47 -2.49
C LEU A 246 7.05 -6.16 -1.34
N PRO A 247 8.38 -6.00 -1.24
CA PRO A 247 9.14 -6.42 -0.07
C PRO A 247 8.60 -5.79 1.22
N ASP A 248 8.64 -6.57 2.31
CA ASP A 248 8.28 -6.08 3.64
C ASP A 248 9.34 -5.13 4.21
N ARG A 249 10.60 -5.26 3.75
CA ARG A 249 11.74 -4.47 4.21
C ARG A 249 12.69 -4.20 3.04
N PHE A 250 13.36 -3.06 3.11
CA PHE A 250 14.42 -2.67 2.20
C PHE A 250 15.70 -2.40 3.01
N ALA A 251 16.87 -2.66 2.42
CA ALA A 251 18.16 -2.25 2.98
C ALA A 251 18.52 -0.86 2.42
N THR A 252 17.82 0.17 2.92
CA THR A 252 18.00 1.59 2.53
C THR A 252 19.07 2.27 3.35
#